data_AF-A0AAJ8DRE0-F1
#
_entry.id   AF-A0AAJ8DRE0-F1
#
_cell.length_a   1.000
_cell.length_b   1.000
_cell.length_c   1.000
_cell.angle_alpha   90.00
_cell.angle_beta   90.00
_cell.angle_gamma   90.00
#
_symmetry.space_group_name_H-M   'P 1'
#
loop_
_entity.id
_entity.type
_entity.pdbx_description
1 polymer ?
#
loop_
_entity_poly.entity_id
_entity_poly.type
_entity_poly.pdbx_seq_one_letter_code
_entity_poly.pdbx_strand_id
1 'polypeptide(L)'
;MLRARPGEDVLLQCQGPRDSPITLLEWIRPDLRAHGHVFFYRNNQLYKNYQLPLFRGRVELRDKSMKDGDVAVILRNVNVKDTGTYVCRIITNRMELNGRTQTVVMSVINLSVSYPGNNAGGHMVRGNQGLGLIVGLIVGVLIVVGIASSFCVNLLKAKRRTQRTSRRSSGEMSCDGEDSQVV
;
A
#
# COMPACT_ATOMS: atom_id res chain seq x y z
N MET A 1 10.99 25.08 11.46
CA MET A 1 10.75 23.61 11.48
C MET A 1 9.95 23.30 12.73
N LEU A 2 8.77 22.72 12.59
CA LEU A 2 7.88 22.27 13.65
C LEU A 2 8.17 20.78 13.93
N ARG A 3 8.35 20.41 15.20
CA ARG A 3 8.63 19.03 15.61
C ARG A 3 7.48 18.50 16.45
N ALA A 4 7.16 17.24 16.28
CA ALA A 4 6.13 16.56 17.05
C ALA A 4 6.45 15.07 17.20
N ARG A 5 5.80 14.42 18.15
CA ARG A 5 5.83 12.97 18.33
C ARG A 5 4.58 12.34 17.75
N PRO A 6 4.64 11.06 17.33
CA PRO A 6 3.45 10.33 16.94
C PRO A 6 2.39 10.37 18.05
N GLY A 7 1.13 10.63 17.68
CA GLY A 7 0.00 10.76 18.62
C GLY A 7 -0.32 12.20 19.03
N GLU A 8 0.59 13.15 18.83
CA GLU A 8 0.35 14.55 19.21
C GLU A 8 -0.57 15.27 18.21
N ASP A 9 -1.19 16.35 18.68
CA ASP A 9 -1.88 17.32 17.83
C ASP A 9 -0.93 18.48 17.55
N VAL A 10 -0.83 18.89 16.29
CA VAL A 10 0.07 19.96 15.89
C VAL A 10 -0.70 21.14 15.31
N LEU A 11 -0.28 22.34 15.67
CA LEU A 11 -0.84 23.57 15.14
C LEU A 11 0.01 24.07 13.97
N LEU A 12 -0.54 24.00 12.76
CA LEU A 12 0.05 24.60 11.57
C LEU A 12 -0.37 26.07 11.49
N GLN A 13 0.48 26.96 11.99
CA GLN A 13 0.20 28.39 12.09
C GLN A 13 0.20 29.09 10.73
N CYS A 14 -0.87 29.80 10.38
CA CYS A 14 -0.91 30.66 9.20
C CYS A 14 -1.81 31.87 9.45
N GLN A 15 -1.36 33.02 8.97
CA GLN A 15 -1.98 34.31 9.23
C GLN A 15 -2.24 35.03 7.91
N GLY A 16 -3.49 35.39 7.66
CA GLY A 16 -3.93 36.18 6.53
C GLY A 16 -4.09 37.66 6.85
N PRO A 17 -4.50 38.47 5.86
CA PRO A 17 -4.91 39.85 6.05
C PRO A 17 -6.09 39.94 7.03
N ARG A 18 -6.08 40.92 7.93
CA ARG A 18 -7.11 41.09 8.97
C ARG A 18 -8.39 41.72 8.44
N ASP A 19 -8.25 42.69 7.53
CA ASP A 19 -9.33 43.59 7.11
C ASP A 19 -9.99 43.19 5.79
N SER A 20 -9.72 41.98 5.32
CA SER A 20 -10.22 41.47 4.03
C SER A 20 -10.77 40.06 4.18
N PRO A 21 -11.99 39.80 3.69
CA PRO A 21 -12.59 38.48 3.79
C PRO A 21 -11.80 37.45 2.97
N ILE A 22 -11.63 36.27 3.55
CA ILE A 22 -10.92 35.16 2.93
C ILE A 22 -11.82 34.47 1.92
N THR A 23 -11.44 34.59 0.64
CA THR A 23 -12.18 33.98 -0.48
C THR A 23 -11.67 32.59 -0.84
N LEU A 24 -10.39 32.31 -0.59
CA LEU A 24 -9.77 31.00 -0.74
C LEU A 24 -8.76 30.79 0.38
N LEU A 25 -8.79 29.61 1.00
CA LEU A 25 -7.78 29.10 1.90
C LEU A 25 -7.46 27.66 1.48
N GLU A 26 -6.20 27.45 1.11
CA GLU A 26 -5.67 26.13 0.80
C GLU A 26 -4.54 25.81 1.79
N TRP A 27 -4.62 24.63 2.41
CA TRP A 27 -3.45 23.98 2.96
C TRP A 27 -3.05 22.84 2.04
N ILE A 28 -1.80 22.85 1.60
CA ILE A 28 -1.29 21.98 0.54
C ILE A 28 -0.04 21.28 1.05
N ARG A 29 0.07 19.99 0.74
CA ARG A 29 1.30 19.22 0.77
C ARG A 29 1.85 19.19 -0.66
N PRO A 30 2.89 19.95 -1.02
CA PRO A 30 3.34 20.05 -2.41
C PRO A 30 3.68 18.69 -3.04
N ASP A 31 4.22 17.78 -2.24
CA ASP A 31 4.54 16.39 -2.60
C ASP A 31 3.29 15.52 -2.89
N LEU A 32 2.11 15.92 -2.39
CA LEU A 32 0.85 15.21 -2.57
C LEU A 32 -0.20 16.00 -3.36
N ARG A 33 0.16 17.18 -3.90
CA ARG A 33 -0.79 18.16 -4.46
C ARG A 33 -1.68 17.59 -5.58
N ALA A 34 -1.15 16.69 -6.39
CA ALA A 34 -1.89 16.05 -7.48
C ALA A 34 -3.09 15.23 -6.98
N HIS A 35 -3.10 14.83 -5.71
CA HIS A 35 -4.13 13.97 -5.12
C HIS A 35 -5.13 14.73 -4.23
N GLY A 36 -4.93 16.04 -4.03
CA GLY A 36 -5.83 16.90 -3.27
C GLY A 36 -5.14 17.82 -2.27
N HIS A 37 -5.91 18.27 -1.28
CA HIS A 37 -5.51 19.26 -0.29
C HIS A 37 -5.50 18.67 1.12
N VAL A 38 -4.72 19.29 2.02
CA VAL A 38 -4.80 19.04 3.47
C VAL A 38 -6.08 19.67 4.03
N PHE A 39 -6.39 20.88 3.58
CA PHE A 39 -7.60 21.63 3.90
C PHE A 39 -7.94 22.54 2.72
N PHE A 40 -9.22 22.62 2.34
CA PHE A 40 -9.66 23.46 1.22
C PHE A 40 -10.97 24.17 1.55
N TYR A 41 -10.90 25.49 1.61
CA TYR A 41 -12.02 26.36 1.88
C TYR A 41 -12.11 27.45 0.82
N ARG A 42 -13.30 27.63 0.24
CA ARG A 42 -13.52 28.61 -0.83
C ARG A 42 -14.92 29.17 -0.72
N ASN A 43 -15.07 30.47 -0.96
CA ASN A 43 -16.37 31.15 -1.01
C ASN A 43 -17.29 30.80 0.18
N ASN A 44 -16.73 30.89 1.39
CA ASN A 44 -17.44 30.61 2.64
C ASN A 44 -17.87 29.14 2.86
N GLN A 45 -17.26 28.19 2.15
CA GLN A 45 -17.57 26.76 2.23
C GLN A 45 -16.32 25.87 2.33
N LEU A 46 -16.37 24.89 3.23
CA LEU A 46 -15.38 23.81 3.35
C LEU A 46 -15.73 22.67 2.38
N TYR A 47 -14.78 22.27 1.53
CA TYR A 47 -14.98 21.18 0.57
C TYR A 47 -14.17 19.95 0.96
N LYS A 48 -14.81 19.02 1.67
CA LYS A 48 -14.18 17.77 2.14
C LYS A 48 -13.86 16.79 1.01
N ASN A 49 -14.53 16.89 -0.14
CA ASN A 49 -14.30 16.03 -1.30
C ASN A 49 -12.91 16.25 -1.94
N TYR A 50 -12.35 17.45 -1.84
CA TYR A 50 -10.99 17.76 -2.31
C TYR A 50 -9.90 17.43 -1.27
N GLN A 51 -10.30 16.97 -0.08
CA GLN A 51 -9.37 16.62 0.98
C GLN A 51 -8.75 15.25 0.71
N LEU A 52 -7.42 15.21 0.80
CA LEU A 52 -6.61 14.00 0.79
C LEU A 52 -7.12 12.99 1.83
N PRO A 53 -7.31 11.70 1.48
CA PRO A 53 -7.83 10.70 2.42
C PRO A 53 -7.06 10.61 3.74
N LEU A 54 -5.74 10.78 3.72
CA LEU A 54 -4.87 10.77 4.90
C LEU A 54 -5.20 11.86 5.92
N PHE A 55 -5.86 12.95 5.51
CA PHE A 55 -6.16 14.11 6.36
C PHE A 55 -7.64 14.19 6.78
N ARG A 56 -8.51 13.36 6.20
CA ARG A 56 -9.94 13.37 6.50
C ARG A 56 -10.18 13.05 7.97
N GLY A 57 -10.99 13.88 8.62
CA GLY A 57 -11.34 13.74 10.04
C GLY A 57 -10.21 14.11 11.02
N ARG A 58 -9.02 14.50 10.53
CA ARG A 58 -7.88 14.90 11.37
C ARG A 58 -7.55 16.38 11.31
N VAL A 59 -8.08 17.12 10.33
CA VAL A 59 -7.76 18.54 10.13
C VAL A 59 -8.96 19.43 10.37
N GLU A 60 -8.79 20.45 11.20
CA GLU A 60 -9.78 21.49 11.45
C GLU A 60 -9.11 22.86 11.65
N LEU A 61 -9.88 23.94 11.48
CA LEU A 61 -9.42 25.28 11.84
C LEU A 61 -9.32 25.41 13.36
N ARG A 62 -8.28 26.09 13.83
CA ARG A 62 -8.18 26.51 15.23
C ARG A 62 -9.35 27.43 15.59
N ASP A 63 -9.63 28.41 14.74
CA ASP A 63 -10.78 29.29 14.85
C ASP A 63 -11.64 29.16 13.58
N LYS A 64 -12.86 28.64 13.74
CA LYS A 64 -13.82 28.46 12.63
C LYS A 64 -14.31 29.80 12.06
N SER A 65 -14.24 30.88 12.84
CA SER A 65 -14.62 32.21 12.37
C SER A 65 -13.52 32.86 11.52
N MET A 66 -12.29 32.32 11.57
CA MET A 66 -11.09 32.89 10.94
C MET A 66 -10.88 34.37 11.29
N LYS A 67 -11.26 34.77 12.52
CA LYS A 67 -11.24 36.16 12.94
C LYS A 67 -9.80 36.68 12.89
N ASP A 68 -9.67 37.96 12.56
CA ASP A 68 -8.39 38.65 12.46
C ASP A 68 -7.42 37.96 11.50
N GLY A 69 -7.92 37.20 10.52
CA GLY A 69 -7.13 36.48 9.53
C GLY A 69 -6.47 35.19 10.05
N ASP A 70 -6.82 34.70 11.24
CA ASP A 70 -6.28 33.46 11.78
C ASP A 70 -6.82 32.25 11.01
N VAL A 71 -5.95 31.62 10.23
CA VAL A 71 -6.29 30.43 9.44
C VAL A 71 -5.42 29.23 9.80
N ALA A 72 -4.89 29.23 11.02
CA ALA A 72 -4.17 28.10 11.55
C ALA A 72 -5.07 26.86 11.58
N VAL A 73 -4.51 25.71 11.20
CA VAL A 73 -5.20 24.42 11.30
C VAL A 73 -4.55 23.54 12.34
N ILE A 74 -5.38 22.81 13.08
CA ILE A 74 -4.96 21.75 13.97
C ILE A 74 -4.97 20.46 13.14
N LEU A 75 -3.81 19.80 13.06
CA LEU A 75 -3.68 18.46 12.51
C LEU A 75 -3.56 17.48 13.69
N ARG A 76 -4.60 16.67 13.87
CA ARG A 76 -4.74 15.77 15.01
C ARG A 76 -4.05 14.44 14.80
N ASN A 77 -3.57 13.84 15.89
CA ASN A 77 -2.99 12.51 15.95
C ASN A 77 -1.97 12.29 14.82
N VAL A 78 -0.91 13.10 14.81
CA VAL A 78 0.13 13.02 13.78
C VAL A 78 0.88 11.70 13.85
N ASN A 79 1.40 11.24 12.72
CA ASN A 79 2.31 10.11 12.66
C ASN A 79 3.49 10.41 11.72
N VAL A 80 4.45 9.49 11.63
CA VAL A 80 5.68 9.70 10.84
C VAL A 80 5.39 10.04 9.37
N LYS A 81 4.30 9.54 8.77
CA LYS A 81 3.90 9.83 7.38
C LYS A 81 3.41 11.27 7.19
N ASP A 82 3.05 11.96 8.27
CA ASP A 82 2.69 13.38 8.24
C ASP A 82 3.93 14.30 8.16
N THR A 83 5.14 13.75 8.29
CA THR A 83 6.38 14.52 8.06
C THR A 83 6.41 15.09 6.64
N GLY A 84 6.77 16.37 6.51
CA GLY A 84 6.95 17.04 5.23
C GLY A 84 6.62 18.54 5.26
N THR A 85 6.53 19.14 4.08
CA THR A 85 6.31 20.58 3.90
C THR A 85 4.84 20.89 3.66
N TYR A 86 4.27 21.77 4.47
CA TYR A 86 2.91 22.26 4.36
C TYR A 86 2.94 23.71 3.88
N VAL A 87 2.10 24.03 2.90
CA VAL A 87 1.96 25.37 2.33
C VAL A 87 0.54 25.85 2.59
N CYS A 88 0.42 26.97 3.28
CA CYS A 88 -0.80 27.73 3.41
C CYS A 88 -0.86 28.76 2.27
N ARG A 89 -1.95 28.81 1.52
CA ARG A 89 -2.22 29.81 0.50
C ARG A 89 -3.57 30.46 0.76
N ILE A 90 -3.57 31.78 0.88
CA ILE A 90 -4.75 32.59 1.18
C ILE A 90 -4.96 33.53 0.01
N ILE A 91 -6.20 33.63 -0.48
CA ILE A 91 -6.61 34.68 -1.40
C ILE A 91 -7.73 35.48 -0.78
N THR A 92 -7.53 36.78 -0.67
CA THR A 92 -8.59 37.74 -0.33
C THR A 92 -8.89 38.58 -1.56
N ASN A 93 -10.15 39.00 -1.67
CA ASN A 93 -10.57 39.93 -2.72
C ASN A 93 -11.30 41.09 -2.05
N ARG A 94 -10.83 42.31 -2.30
CA ARG A 94 -11.42 43.54 -1.81
C ARG A 94 -11.99 44.31 -2.99
N MET A 95 -13.23 44.79 -2.86
CA MET A 95 -13.78 45.79 -3.77
C MET A 95 -13.38 47.17 -3.26
N GLU A 96 -12.74 47.95 -4.11
CA GLU A 96 -12.28 49.31 -3.85
C GLU A 96 -12.89 50.24 -4.92
N LEU A 97 -12.84 51.56 -4.69
CA LEU A 97 -13.42 52.56 -5.61
C LEU A 97 -12.85 52.44 -7.04
N ASN A 98 -11.58 52.01 -7.17
CA ASN A 98 -10.88 51.90 -8.45
C ASN A 98 -10.89 50.47 -9.03
N GLY A 99 -11.67 49.55 -8.47
CA GLY A 99 -11.80 48.18 -8.96
C GLY A 99 -11.58 47.10 -7.89
N ARG A 100 -11.26 45.89 -8.35
CA ARG A 100 -11.06 44.72 -7.47
C ARG A 100 -9.58 44.51 -7.19
N THR A 101 -9.20 44.58 -5.91
CA THR A 101 -7.84 44.27 -5.44
C THR A 101 -7.81 42.83 -4.92
N GLN A 102 -6.88 42.02 -5.45
CA GLN A 102 -6.65 40.65 -4.99
C GLN A 102 -5.33 40.57 -4.22
N THR A 103 -5.37 40.02 -3.02
CA THR A 103 -4.17 39.76 -2.22
C THR A 103 -3.95 38.27 -2.08
N VAL A 104 -2.74 37.82 -2.36
CA VAL A 104 -2.31 36.44 -2.19
C VAL A 104 -1.25 36.39 -1.09
N VAL A 105 -1.50 35.59 -0.05
CA VAL A 105 -0.54 35.34 1.03
C VAL A 105 -0.15 33.87 1.00
N MET A 106 1.14 33.59 1.16
CA MET A 106 1.67 32.23 1.24
C MET A 106 2.57 32.06 2.45
N SER A 107 2.40 30.96 3.19
CA SER A 107 3.25 30.58 4.31
C SER A 107 3.67 29.12 4.19
N VAL A 108 4.88 28.80 4.63
CA VAL A 108 5.48 27.47 4.51
C VAL A 108 5.89 26.96 5.89
N ILE A 109 5.48 25.74 6.21
CA ILE A 109 5.81 25.06 7.46
C ILE A 109 6.39 23.70 7.14
N ASN A 110 7.56 23.40 7.71
CA ASN A 110 8.11 22.06 7.68
C ASN A 110 7.76 21.35 8.99
N LEU A 111 7.05 20.23 8.90
CA LEU A 111 6.70 19.37 10.03
C LEU A 111 7.61 18.14 10.03
N SER A 112 8.18 17.82 11.17
CA SER A 112 8.97 16.61 11.42
C SER A 112 8.35 15.83 12.56
N VAL A 113 7.91 14.60 12.27
CA VAL A 113 7.33 13.70 13.26
C VAL A 113 8.28 12.53 13.48
N SER A 114 8.83 12.42 14.68
CA SER A 114 9.77 11.35 15.03
C SER A 114 9.52 10.81 16.44
N TYR A 115 9.81 9.53 16.63
CA TYR A 115 9.88 8.96 17.97
C TYR A 115 11.08 9.55 18.72
N PRO A 116 10.98 9.74 20.05
CA PRO A 116 12.16 10.07 20.86
C PRO A 116 13.24 9.02 20.61
N GLY A 117 14.45 9.48 20.30
CA GLY A 117 15.58 8.59 20.06
C GLY A 117 15.98 7.93 21.37
N ASN A 118 15.65 6.65 21.53
CA ASN A 118 16.37 5.80 22.45
C ASN A 118 17.64 5.40 21.69
N ASN A 119 18.82 5.83 22.15
CA ASN A 119 20.07 5.26 21.69
C ASN A 119 20.11 3.78 22.13
N ALA A 120 19.47 2.91 21.36
CA ALA A 120 19.58 1.47 21.45
C ALA A 120 19.31 0.93 20.06
N GLY A 121 20.33 0.29 19.48
CA GLY A 121 20.26 -0.34 18.17
C GLY A 121 19.02 -1.22 18.05
N GLY A 122 18.17 -0.88 17.09
CA GLY A 122 16.96 -1.60 16.77
C GLY A 122 16.87 -1.79 15.26
N HIS A 123 17.77 -2.60 14.72
CA HIS A 123 17.54 -3.27 13.45
C HIS A 123 16.28 -4.14 13.60
N MET A 124 15.20 -3.80 12.89
CA MET A 124 14.32 -4.74 12.17
C MET A 124 13.03 -4.03 11.69
N VAL A 125 12.94 -3.78 10.39
CA VAL A 125 11.72 -4.13 9.63
C VAL A 125 12.19 -4.81 8.35
N ARG A 126 12.48 -6.11 8.44
CA ARG A 126 12.56 -6.98 7.27
C ARG A 126 11.13 -7.27 6.83
N GLY A 127 10.62 -6.43 5.92
CA GLY A 127 9.43 -6.78 5.14
C GLY A 127 9.67 -8.09 4.38
N ASN A 128 8.64 -8.93 4.37
CA ASN A 128 8.51 -10.22 3.69
C ASN A 128 9.29 -11.43 4.23
N GLN A 129 8.72 -12.09 5.24
CA GLN A 129 8.75 -13.56 5.30
C GLN A 129 7.41 -14.11 4.81
N GLY A 130 7.28 -14.23 3.48
CA GLY A 130 6.14 -14.89 2.84
C GLY A 130 6.52 -15.76 1.63
N LEU A 131 7.73 -15.58 1.07
CA LEU A 131 8.13 -16.30 -0.15
C LEU A 131 8.81 -17.65 0.15
N GLY A 132 9.42 -17.83 1.32
CA GLY A 132 10.15 -19.07 1.65
C GLY A 132 9.24 -20.30 1.79
N LEU A 133 8.08 -20.16 2.42
CA LEU A 133 7.12 -21.26 2.58
C LEU A 133 6.47 -21.65 1.25
N ILE A 134 6.17 -20.67 0.38
CA ILE A 134 5.52 -20.93 -0.92
C ILE A 134 6.49 -21.65 -1.87
N VAL A 135 7.74 -21.19 -1.96
CA VAL A 135 8.76 -21.85 -2.80
C VAL A 135 9.09 -23.25 -2.27
N GLY A 136 9.21 -23.40 -0.94
CA GLY A 136 9.47 -24.70 -0.31
C GLY A 136 8.36 -25.74 -0.56
N LEU A 137 7.08 -25.34 -0.46
CA LEU A 137 5.95 -26.23 -0.73
C LEU A 137 5.89 -26.66 -2.20
N ILE A 138 6.12 -25.74 -3.16
CA ILE A 138 6.10 -26.08 -4.58
C ILE A 138 7.19 -27.08 -4.92
N VAL A 139 8.43 -26.84 -4.45
CA VAL A 139 9.56 -27.75 -4.70
C VAL A 139 9.32 -29.11 -4.03
N GLY A 140 8.82 -29.12 -2.79
CA GLY A 140 8.49 -30.36 -2.08
C GLY A 140 7.44 -31.20 -2.80
N VAL A 141 6.36 -30.58 -3.30
CA VAL A 141 5.29 -31.28 -4.04
C VAL A 141 5.83 -31.87 -5.35
N LEU A 142 6.65 -31.13 -6.11
CA LEU A 142 7.23 -31.63 -7.36
C LEU A 142 8.13 -32.86 -7.15
N ILE A 143 8.92 -32.88 -6.08
CA ILE A 143 9.79 -34.02 -5.74
C ILE A 143 8.94 -35.25 -5.40
N VAL A 144 7.90 -35.09 -4.56
CA VAL A 144 7.02 -36.20 -4.16
C VAL A 144 6.29 -36.81 -5.38
N VAL A 145 5.77 -35.96 -6.27
CA VAL A 145 5.10 -36.42 -7.50
C VAL A 145 6.09 -37.12 -8.44
N GLY A 146 7.31 -36.59 -8.57
CA GLY A 146 8.38 -37.22 -9.36
C GLY A 146 8.74 -38.63 -8.86
N ILE A 147 8.88 -38.79 -7.54
CA ILE A 147 9.19 -40.09 -6.93
C ILE A 147 8.01 -41.07 -7.11
N ALA A 148 6.78 -40.63 -6.84
CA ALA A 148 5.59 -41.47 -6.99
C ALA A 148 5.39 -41.93 -8.44
N SER A 149 5.58 -41.05 -9.42
CA SER A 149 5.45 -41.40 -10.84
C SER A 149 6.53 -42.39 -11.29
N SER A 150 7.79 -42.18 -10.90
CA SER A 150 8.89 -43.10 -11.21
C SER A 150 8.67 -44.48 -10.57
N PHE A 151 8.25 -44.49 -9.30
CA PHE A 151 7.92 -45.72 -8.58
C PHE A 151 6.73 -46.46 -9.21
N CYS A 152 5.64 -45.75 -9.55
CA CYS A 152 4.50 -46.31 -10.26
C CYS A 152 4.90 -46.88 -11.63
N VAL A 153 5.69 -46.17 -12.41
CA VAL A 153 6.17 -46.65 -13.72
C VAL A 153 7.05 -47.89 -13.55
N ASN A 154 7.92 -47.92 -12.54
CA ASN A 154 8.74 -49.10 -12.24
C ASN A 154 7.91 -50.29 -11.77
N LEU A 155 6.89 -50.07 -10.94
CA LEU A 155 5.93 -51.11 -10.54
C LEU A 155 5.10 -51.61 -11.71
N LEU A 156 4.66 -50.72 -12.62
CA LEU A 156 3.95 -51.11 -13.84
C LEU A 156 4.86 -51.87 -14.79
N LYS A 157 6.14 -51.48 -14.93
CA LYS A 157 7.15 -52.23 -15.70
C LYS A 157 7.43 -53.59 -15.06
N ALA A 158 7.53 -53.68 -13.74
CA ALA A 158 7.72 -54.92 -13.00
C ALA A 158 6.51 -55.84 -13.16
N LYS A 159 5.29 -55.32 -13.01
CA LYS A 159 4.04 -56.06 -13.21
C LYS A 159 3.87 -56.52 -14.66
N ARG A 160 4.27 -55.71 -15.66
CA ARG A 160 4.35 -56.12 -17.07
C ARG A 160 5.40 -57.21 -17.31
N ARG A 161 6.52 -57.20 -16.58
CA ARG A 161 7.53 -58.27 -16.63
C ARG A 161 6.97 -59.57 -16.03
N THR A 162 6.27 -59.51 -14.90
CA THR A 162 5.60 -60.67 -14.27
C THR A 162 4.45 -61.23 -15.12
N GLN A 163 3.67 -60.37 -15.80
CA GLN A 163 2.66 -60.83 -16.77
C GLN A 163 3.28 -61.49 -18.00
N ARG A 164 4.45 -61.01 -18.47
CA ARG A 164 5.19 -61.66 -19.58
C ARG A 164 5.77 -63.02 -19.18
N THR A 165 6.19 -63.22 -17.93
CA THR A 165 6.61 -64.55 -17.43
C THR A 165 5.42 -65.48 -17.14
N SER A 166 4.27 -64.96 -16.70
CA SER A 166 3.05 -65.76 -16.52
C SER A 166 2.43 -66.21 -17.85
N ARG A 167 2.45 -65.38 -18.91
CA ARG A 167 1.99 -65.77 -20.26
C ARG A 167 2.88 -66.81 -20.95
N ARG A 168 4.10 -67.07 -20.46
CA ARG A 168 5.01 -68.12 -20.97
C ARG A 168 4.87 -69.46 -20.22
N SER A 169 4.06 -69.51 -19.15
CA SER A 169 3.93 -70.69 -18.25
C SER A 169 2.53 -71.33 -18.25
N SER A 170 1.61 -70.92 -19.13
CA SER A 170 0.27 -71.53 -19.28
C SER A 170 -0.07 -71.90 -20.73
N GLY A 171 0.93 -72.35 -21.49
CA GLY A 171 0.71 -72.95 -22.80
C GLY A 171 1.76 -74.02 -23.06
N GLU A 172 1.53 -75.23 -22.54
CA GLU A 172 2.27 -76.41 -22.96
C GLU A 172 1.30 -77.53 -23.34
N MET A 173 1.57 -78.11 -24.51
CA MET A 173 1.16 -79.43 -25.00
C MET A 173 -0.25 -79.59 -25.60
N SER A 174 -0.36 -79.63 -26.93
CA SER A 174 -0.60 -80.89 -27.66
C SER A 174 -0.62 -80.70 -29.17
N CYS A 175 0.19 -81.47 -29.89
CA CYS A 175 -0.11 -82.11 -31.18
C CYS A 175 0.86 -83.30 -31.33
N ASP A 176 0.55 -84.42 -30.65
CA ASP A 176 0.79 -85.76 -31.23
C ASP A 176 -0.29 -85.92 -32.32
N GLY A 177 -0.09 -86.46 -33.52
CA GLY A 177 0.81 -87.51 -34.00
C GLY A 177 -0.10 -88.54 -34.69
N GLU A 178 0.02 -88.72 -36.02
CA GLU A 178 -0.48 -89.83 -36.87
C GLU A 178 -0.47 -89.36 -38.35
N ASP A 179 -0.13 -90.13 -39.38
CA ASP A 179 0.39 -91.50 -39.52
C ASP A 179 0.90 -91.70 -40.98
N SER A 180 1.86 -92.63 -41.15
CA SER A 180 2.07 -93.59 -42.27
C SER A 180 2.04 -93.15 -43.76
N GLN A 181 2.71 -93.78 -44.73
CA GLN A 181 3.72 -94.84 -44.86
C GLN A 181 4.15 -94.85 -46.36
N VAL A 182 5.41 -95.22 -46.61
CA VAL A 182 5.90 -96.16 -47.65
C VAL A 182 5.14 -96.25 -49.00
N VAL A 183 5.79 -95.78 -50.09
CA VAL A 183 6.32 -96.58 -51.23
C VAL A 183 7.47 -95.81 -51.86
#